data_AF-A0A182GDR4-F1
#
_entry.id   AF-A0A182GDR4-F1
#
_cell.length_a   1.000
_cell.length_b   1.000
_cell.length_c   1.000
_cell.angle_alpha   90.00
_cell.angle_beta   90.00
_cell.angle_gamma   90.00
#
_symmetry.space_group_name_H-M   'P 1'
#
loop_
_entity.id
_entity.type
_entity.pdbx_description
1 polymer ?
#
loop_
_entity_poly.entity_id
_entity_poly.type
_entity_poly.pdbx_seq_one_letter_code
_entity_poly.pdbx_strand_id
1 'polypeptide(L)'
;MCLRVASAYRTVSKDAVCVLAGMMPIALVLAEDVECYDERGTRGARRNARTSSMVKWQRVWDSSTKGRWTHRLIPSVSRWTCRPHGEVNFHLTQFLSGHGCFRWYLHRFGHANSPSCPECANRAETAEHVLFECPRFAEQRSSMLEVCGRDTTPDNIIERMCTGVDKWNAVSTTVSTIVLHLQRKWRADQQLVELAP
;
A
#
# COMPACT_ATOMS: atom_id res chain seq x y z
N MET A 1 -5.46 -7.85 13.94
CA MET A 1 -6.46 -8.04 12.85
C MET A 1 -6.00 -7.42 11.54
N CYS A 2 -5.69 -6.11 11.48
CA CYS A 2 -5.32 -5.41 10.24
C CYS A 2 -4.20 -6.07 9.42
N LEU A 3 -3.13 -6.57 10.07
CA LEU A 3 -2.03 -7.25 9.38
C LEU A 3 -2.50 -8.45 8.55
N ARG A 4 -3.44 -9.25 9.06
CA ARG A 4 -3.96 -10.43 8.36
C ARG A 4 -4.91 -10.03 7.23
N VAL A 5 -5.77 -9.04 7.48
CA VAL A 5 -6.70 -8.50 6.48
C VAL A 5 -5.94 -7.94 5.28
N ALA A 6 -4.90 -7.16 5.52
CA ALA A 6 -4.06 -6.62 4.45
C ALA A 6 -3.02 -7.62 3.93
N SER A 7 -2.83 -8.79 4.54
CA SER A 7 -1.67 -9.66 4.26
C SER A 7 -0.32 -8.91 4.34
N ALA A 8 -0.20 -8.01 5.33
CA ALA A 8 0.94 -7.12 5.49
C ALA A 8 2.06 -7.74 6.34
N TYR A 9 3.30 -7.31 6.08
CA TYR A 9 4.45 -7.67 6.91
C TYR A 9 4.30 -7.08 8.32
N ARG A 10 4.79 -7.79 9.34
CA ARG A 10 4.75 -7.34 10.76
C ARG A 10 5.45 -6.00 11.02
N THR A 11 6.33 -5.57 10.13
CA THR A 11 7.09 -4.32 10.22
C THR A 11 6.34 -3.11 9.64
N VAL A 12 5.19 -3.33 8.97
CA VAL A 12 4.32 -2.25 8.51
C VAL A 12 3.77 -1.52 9.74
N SER A 13 3.89 -0.19 9.74
CA SER A 13 3.40 0.63 10.86
C SER A 13 1.91 0.47 11.08
N LYS A 14 1.46 0.59 12.34
CA LYS A 14 0.04 0.56 12.73
C LYS A 14 -0.82 1.50 11.88
N ASP A 15 -0.33 2.72 11.64
CA ASP A 15 -1.08 3.75 10.92
C ASP A 15 -1.33 3.34 9.46
N ALA A 16 -0.27 2.91 8.76
CA ALA A 16 -0.38 2.41 7.40
C ALA A 16 -1.24 1.14 7.28
N VAL A 17 -1.06 0.14 8.16
CA VAL A 17 -1.81 -1.11 8.04
C VAL A 17 -3.30 -0.92 8.31
N CYS A 18 -3.68 0.02 9.17
CA CYS A 18 -5.09 0.40 9.36
C CYS A 18 -5.68 0.97 8.06
N VAL A 19 -4.98 1.87 7.37
CA VAL A 19 -5.41 2.41 6.09
C VAL A 19 -5.49 1.31 5.02
N LEU A 20 -4.45 0.50 4.86
CA LEU A 20 -4.42 -0.59 3.87
C LEU A 20 -5.57 -1.58 4.07
N ALA A 21 -5.84 -1.98 5.31
CA ALA A 21 -6.95 -2.87 5.66
C ALA A 21 -8.32 -2.20 5.58
N GLY A 22 -8.39 -0.88 5.41
CA GLY A 22 -9.62 -0.10 5.49
C GLY A 22 -10.28 -0.15 6.88
N MET A 23 -9.48 -0.37 7.93
CA MET A 23 -9.92 -0.54 9.30
C MET A 23 -9.49 0.64 10.15
N MET A 24 -10.47 1.36 10.70
CA MET A 24 -10.22 2.47 11.60
C MET A 24 -9.42 2.00 12.84
N PRO A 25 -8.44 2.79 13.32
CA PRO A 25 -7.74 2.48 14.56
C PRO A 25 -8.71 2.28 15.74
N ILE A 26 -8.51 1.22 16.52
CA ILE A 26 -9.42 0.83 17.62
C ILE A 26 -9.69 1.98 18.60
N ALA A 27 -8.70 2.83 18.88
CA ALA A 27 -8.88 3.97 19.77
C ALA A 27 -9.93 4.98 19.25
N LEU A 28 -10.02 5.17 17.93
CA LEU A 28 -11.03 6.02 17.31
C LEU A 28 -12.40 5.34 17.27
N VAL A 29 -12.44 4.01 17.11
CA VAL A 29 -13.69 3.24 17.22
C VAL A 29 -14.27 3.33 18.62
N LEU A 30 -13.44 3.19 19.66
CA LEU A 30 -13.88 3.35 21.05
C LEU A 30 -14.38 4.77 21.33
N ALA A 31 -13.71 5.80 20.79
CA ALA A 31 -14.18 7.18 20.90
C ALA A 31 -15.51 7.41 20.17
N GLU A 32 -15.69 6.80 18.99
CA GLU A 32 -16.97 6.80 18.25
C GLU A 32 -18.09 6.17 19.07
N ASP A 33 -17.83 5.05 19.75
CA ASP A 33 -18.80 4.36 20.60
C ASP A 33 -19.19 5.19 21.84
N VAL A 34 -18.24 5.90 22.45
CA VAL A 34 -18.52 6.83 23.57
C VAL A 34 -19.40 7.98 23.09
N GLU A 35 -19.07 8.62 21.96
CA GLU A 35 -19.90 9.68 21.36
C GLU A 35 -21.33 9.20 21.09
N CYS A 36 -21.48 7.97 20.57
CA CYS A 36 -22.79 7.35 20.35
C CYS A 36 -23.57 7.13 21.66
N TYR A 37 -22.90 6.77 22.74
CA TYR A 37 -23.52 6.53 24.04
C TYR A 37 -24.00 7.84 24.67
N ASP A 38 -23.20 8.90 24.58
CA ASP A 38 -23.52 10.22 25.14
C ASP A 38 -24.70 10.87 24.41
N GLU A 39 -24.76 10.74 23.09
CA GLU A 39 -25.85 11.29 22.25
C GLU A 39 -27.05 10.33 22.09
N ARG A 40 -27.15 9.29 22.94
CA ARG A 40 -28.22 8.28 22.82
C ARG A 40 -29.61 8.93 22.81
N GLY A 41 -30.47 8.46 21.90
CA GLY A 41 -31.80 9.05 21.67
C GLY A 41 -31.83 10.19 20.66
N THR A 42 -30.67 10.71 20.24
CA THR A 42 -30.59 11.70 19.16
C THR A 42 -30.66 11.02 17.80
N ARG A 43 -31.56 11.50 16.93
CA ARG A 43 -31.68 10.99 15.56
C ARG A 43 -30.38 11.25 14.80
N GLY A 44 -29.72 10.18 14.38
CA GLY A 44 -28.49 10.27 13.58
C GLY A 44 -27.20 10.33 14.37
N ALA A 45 -27.22 10.16 15.70
CA ALA A 45 -26.03 10.13 16.57
C ALA A 45 -24.89 9.27 15.98
N ARG A 46 -25.20 8.03 15.59
CA ARG A 46 -24.20 7.12 14.98
C ARG A 46 -23.59 7.64 13.67
N ARG A 47 -24.38 8.28 12.82
CA ARG A 47 -23.87 8.86 11.56
C ARG A 47 -22.97 10.07 11.84
N ASN A 48 -23.34 10.89 12.82
CA ASN A 48 -22.57 12.06 13.23
C ASN A 48 -21.25 11.64 13.87
N ALA A 49 -21.28 10.69 14.80
CA ALA A 49 -20.10 10.07 15.41
C ALA A 49 -19.18 9.45 14.35
N ARG A 50 -19.74 8.73 13.36
CA ARG A 50 -18.96 8.18 12.25
C ARG A 50 -18.30 9.26 11.38
N THR A 51 -18.98 10.38 11.17
CA THR A 51 -18.44 11.51 10.40
C THR A 51 -17.28 12.17 11.17
N SER A 52 -17.48 12.39 12.47
CA SER A 52 -16.47 12.88 13.42
C SER A 52 -15.24 11.97 13.46
N SER A 53 -15.43 10.66 13.62
CA SER A 53 -14.35 9.67 13.69
C SER A 53 -13.56 9.56 12.39
N MET A 54 -14.22 9.68 11.23
CA MET A 54 -13.54 9.73 9.92
C MET A 54 -12.66 10.97 9.76
N VAL A 55 -13.13 12.15 10.21
CA VAL A 55 -12.31 13.38 10.20
C VAL A 55 -11.10 13.24 11.13
N LYS A 56 -11.30 12.68 12.33
CA LYS A 56 -10.22 12.39 13.27
C LYS A 56 -9.20 11.41 12.67
N TRP A 57 -9.66 10.36 12.01
CA TRP A 57 -8.79 9.38 11.36
C TRP A 57 -7.96 10.02 10.24
N GLN A 58 -8.59 10.83 9.38
CA GLN A 58 -7.86 11.58 8.34
C GLN A 58 -6.78 12.49 8.94
N ARG A 59 -7.08 13.23 10.02
CA ARG A 59 -6.09 14.07 10.70
C ARG A 59 -4.91 13.28 11.28
N VAL A 60 -5.18 12.13 11.90
CA VAL A 60 -4.12 11.23 12.40
C VAL A 60 -3.28 10.71 11.24
N TRP A 61 -3.91 10.39 10.11
CA TRP A 61 -3.21 9.91 8.93
C TRP A 61 -2.29 10.97 8.32
N ASP A 62 -2.78 12.20 8.19
CA ASP A 62 -2.01 13.32 7.63
C ASP A 62 -0.82 13.72 8.51
N SER A 63 -0.99 13.67 9.83
CA SER A 63 0.05 14.03 10.80
C SER A 63 1.06 12.91 11.09
N SER A 64 0.80 11.67 10.66
CA SER A 64 1.72 10.57 10.94
C SER A 64 3.04 10.71 10.18
N THR A 65 4.14 10.49 10.90
CA THR A 65 5.50 10.38 10.32
C THR A 65 5.79 8.96 9.81
N LYS A 66 4.91 8.00 10.07
CA LYS A 66 5.06 6.60 9.65
C LYS A 66 4.23 6.34 8.40
N GLY A 67 4.65 5.34 7.60
CA GLY A 67 3.89 4.96 6.41
C GLY A 67 3.83 6.04 5.32
N ARG A 68 4.81 6.96 5.26
CA ARG A 68 4.76 8.11 4.32
C ARG A 68 4.64 7.73 2.85
N TRP A 69 5.24 6.61 2.45
CA TRP A 69 5.02 6.03 1.12
C TRP A 69 3.55 5.68 0.89
N THR A 70 2.95 4.93 1.82
CA THR A 70 1.51 4.60 1.78
C THR A 70 0.63 5.85 1.81
N HIS A 71 1.00 6.88 2.59
CA HIS A 71 0.25 8.16 2.64
C HIS A 71 0.30 8.89 1.30
N ARG A 72 1.47 8.94 0.65
CA ARG A 72 1.62 9.53 -0.68
C ARG A 72 0.71 8.87 -1.70
N LEU A 73 0.60 7.53 -1.67
CA LEU A 73 -0.30 6.79 -2.55
C LEU A 73 -1.78 6.99 -2.15
N ILE A 74 -2.08 6.91 -0.85
CA ILE A 74 -3.44 6.91 -0.30
C ILE A 74 -3.62 8.12 0.64
N PRO A 75 -3.71 9.36 0.12
CA PRO A 75 -3.83 10.53 0.97
C PRO A 75 -5.21 10.63 1.61
N SER A 76 -6.27 10.19 0.91
CA SER A 76 -7.65 10.23 1.41
C SER A 76 -8.07 8.86 1.94
N VAL A 77 -8.26 8.77 3.25
CA VAL A 77 -8.75 7.56 3.91
C VAL A 77 -10.16 7.22 3.46
N SER A 78 -11.06 8.21 3.40
CA SER A 78 -12.46 8.00 3.01
C SER A 78 -12.59 7.47 1.59
N ARG A 79 -11.88 8.06 0.63
CA ARG A 79 -11.87 7.59 -0.76
C ARG A 79 -11.41 6.15 -0.85
N TRP A 80 -10.35 5.79 -0.10
CA TRP A 80 -9.87 4.43 -0.06
C TRP A 80 -10.89 3.48 0.58
N THR A 81 -11.44 3.79 1.75
CA THR A 81 -12.34 2.88 2.48
C THR A 81 -13.73 2.74 1.86
N CYS A 82 -14.19 3.76 1.14
CA CYS A 82 -15.55 3.81 0.58
C CYS A 82 -15.61 3.39 -0.89
N ARG A 83 -14.48 2.94 -1.48
CA ARG A 83 -14.47 2.43 -2.85
C ARG A 83 -15.38 1.19 -2.95
N PRO A 84 -16.19 1.05 -4.01
CA PRO A 84 -17.12 -0.06 -4.16
C PRO A 84 -16.44 -1.34 -4.67
N HIS A 85 -15.19 -1.26 -5.09
CA HIS A 85 -14.45 -2.34 -5.76
C HIS A 85 -13.00 -2.41 -5.29
N GLY A 86 -12.36 -3.52 -5.65
CA GLY A 86 -10.92 -3.66 -5.53
C GLY A 86 -10.47 -4.16 -4.16
N GLU A 87 -10.09 -5.42 -4.12
CA GLU A 87 -9.47 -6.05 -2.97
C GLU A 87 -7.95 -5.85 -2.97
N VAL A 88 -7.38 -5.72 -1.77
CA VAL A 88 -5.94 -5.63 -1.59
C VAL A 88 -5.38 -7.03 -1.37
N ASN A 89 -4.68 -7.55 -2.37
CA ASN A 89 -4.00 -8.84 -2.25
C ASN A 89 -2.58 -8.68 -1.68
N PHE A 90 -1.91 -9.80 -1.40
CA PHE A 90 -0.57 -9.84 -0.82
C PHE A 90 0.50 -9.06 -1.61
N HIS A 91 0.45 -9.11 -2.95
CA HIS A 91 1.42 -8.40 -3.79
C HIS A 91 1.14 -6.91 -3.84
N LEU A 92 -0.14 -6.52 -3.93
CA LEU A 92 -0.54 -5.14 -3.89
C LEU A 92 -0.21 -4.51 -2.53
N THR A 93 -0.42 -5.21 -1.42
CA THR A 93 0.01 -4.75 -0.09
C THR A 93 1.50 -4.49 0.00
N GLN A 94 2.33 -5.37 -0.59
CA GLN A 94 3.78 -5.16 -0.63
C GLN A 94 4.13 -3.85 -1.32
N PHE A 95 3.57 -3.61 -2.51
CA PHE A 95 3.74 -2.34 -3.22
C PHE A 95 3.24 -1.14 -2.39
N LEU A 96 2.01 -1.17 -1.90
CA LEU A 96 1.40 -0.05 -1.17
C LEU A 96 2.13 0.30 0.13
N SER A 97 2.72 -0.71 0.78
CA SER A 97 3.52 -0.51 2.00
C SER A 97 5.00 -0.21 1.70
N GLY A 98 5.49 -0.46 0.49
CA GLY A 98 6.91 -0.41 0.17
C GLY A 98 7.72 -1.54 0.83
N HIS A 99 7.05 -2.64 1.17
CA HIS A 99 7.64 -3.81 1.84
C HIS A 99 7.71 -5.00 0.88
N GLY A 100 8.54 -5.99 1.21
CA GLY A 100 8.61 -7.25 0.48
C GLY A 100 9.92 -7.43 -0.26
N CYS A 101 9.88 -8.04 -1.43
CA CYS A 101 11.06 -8.42 -2.22
C CYS A 101 11.73 -7.24 -2.98
N PHE A 102 11.62 -6.02 -2.47
CA PHE A 102 12.35 -4.86 -2.98
C PHE A 102 13.73 -4.82 -2.32
N ARG A 103 14.84 -4.74 -3.07
CA ARG A 103 16.19 -4.79 -2.48
C ARG A 103 16.42 -3.70 -1.43
N TRP A 104 15.84 -2.51 -1.58
CA TRP A 104 15.90 -1.48 -0.54
C TRP A 104 15.33 -1.96 0.79
N TYR A 105 14.17 -2.63 0.76
CA TYR A 105 13.55 -3.20 1.94
C TYR A 105 14.34 -4.40 2.48
N LEU A 106 14.77 -5.32 1.60
CA LEU A 106 15.53 -6.50 2.00
C LEU A 106 16.86 -6.13 2.67
N HIS A 107 17.60 -5.16 2.11
CA HIS A 107 18.86 -4.66 2.68
C HIS A 107 18.66 -4.03 4.06
N ARG A 108 17.57 -3.27 4.25
CA ARG A 108 17.23 -2.68 5.56
C ARG A 108 17.12 -3.72 6.69
N PHE A 109 16.75 -4.96 6.36
CA PHE A 109 16.65 -6.07 7.32
C PHE A 109 17.79 -7.10 7.19
N GLY A 110 18.85 -6.79 6.43
CA GLY A 110 20.01 -7.67 6.29
C GLY A 110 19.79 -8.90 5.39
N HIS A 111 18.74 -8.91 4.56
CA HIS A 111 18.45 -10.01 3.62
C HIS A 111 19.02 -9.81 2.21
N ALA A 112 19.64 -8.66 1.95
CA ALA A 112 20.34 -8.37 0.70
C ALA A 112 21.60 -7.55 1.00
N ASN A 113 22.66 -7.79 0.24
CA ASN A 113 23.96 -7.10 0.43
C ASN A 113 23.95 -5.64 -0.04
N SER A 114 22.94 -5.22 -0.80
CA SER A 114 22.83 -3.85 -1.31
C SER A 114 21.37 -3.48 -1.58
N PRO A 115 20.96 -2.22 -1.33
CA PRO A 115 19.62 -1.73 -1.64
C PRO A 115 19.44 -1.38 -3.13
N SER A 116 20.51 -1.40 -3.92
CA SER A 116 20.52 -0.91 -5.30
C SER A 116 19.76 -1.83 -6.27
N CYS A 117 19.11 -1.22 -7.26
CA CYS A 117 18.55 -1.89 -8.41
C CYS A 117 19.66 -2.51 -9.26
N PRO A 118 19.53 -3.77 -9.73
CA PRO A 118 20.58 -4.44 -10.49
C PRO A 118 20.79 -3.84 -11.90
N GLU A 119 19.77 -3.17 -12.47
CA GLU A 119 19.83 -2.63 -13.83
C GLU A 119 19.87 -1.10 -13.89
N CYS A 120 19.64 -0.41 -12.77
CA CYS A 120 19.64 1.05 -12.71
C CYS A 120 20.79 1.54 -11.86
N ALA A 121 21.80 2.12 -12.51
CA ALA A 121 22.94 2.71 -11.83
C ALA A 121 22.49 3.78 -10.82
N ASN A 122 23.01 3.71 -9.60
CA ASN A 122 22.76 4.65 -8.51
C ASN A 122 21.28 4.84 -8.11
N ARG A 123 20.40 3.87 -8.42
CA ARG A 123 19.01 3.87 -7.94
C ARG A 123 18.78 2.75 -6.93
N ALA A 124 18.15 3.07 -5.82
CA ALA A 124 17.65 2.07 -4.89
C ALA A 124 16.44 1.33 -5.51
N GLU A 125 16.36 0.02 -5.34
CA GLU A 125 15.19 -0.76 -5.76
C GLU A 125 14.07 -0.58 -4.73
N THR A 126 13.36 0.53 -4.81
CA THR A 126 12.15 0.83 -4.02
C THR A 126 10.89 0.43 -4.80
N ALA A 127 9.75 0.35 -4.12
CA ALA A 127 8.46 0.12 -4.78
C ALA A 127 8.13 1.22 -5.82
N GLU A 128 8.49 2.47 -5.52
CA GLU A 128 8.36 3.59 -6.44
C GLU A 128 9.19 3.39 -7.70
N HIS A 129 10.49 3.19 -7.55
CA HIS A 129 11.40 3.00 -8.67
C HIS A 129 10.97 1.82 -9.54
N VAL A 130 10.67 0.69 -8.90
CA VAL A 130 10.28 -0.54 -9.59
C VAL A 130 9.04 -0.36 -10.46
N LEU A 131 7.99 0.29 -9.95
CA LEU A 131 6.76 0.43 -10.72
C LEU A 131 6.87 1.53 -11.78
N PHE A 132 7.45 2.68 -11.44
CA PHE A 132 7.33 3.89 -12.26
C PHE A 132 8.52 4.19 -13.17
N GLU A 133 9.71 3.65 -12.89
CA GLU A 133 10.94 4.07 -13.57
C GLU A 133 11.72 2.90 -14.15
N CYS A 134 11.75 1.76 -13.46
CA CYS A 134 12.66 0.67 -13.76
C CYS A 134 12.42 0.12 -15.18
N PRO A 135 13.47 0.00 -16.01
CA PRO A 135 13.36 -0.45 -17.40
C PRO A 135 12.96 -1.93 -17.49
N ARG A 136 13.30 -2.74 -16.48
CA ARG A 136 12.89 -4.15 -16.33
C ARG A 136 11.40 -4.37 -16.49
N PHE A 137 10.62 -3.37 -16.09
CA PHE A 137 9.17 -3.46 -16.02
C PHE A 137 8.51 -2.45 -16.96
N ALA A 138 9.23 -1.97 -17.98
CA ALA A 138 8.74 -0.96 -18.92
C ALA A 138 7.53 -1.47 -19.72
N GLU A 139 7.53 -2.74 -20.12
CA GLU A 139 6.41 -3.36 -20.84
C GLU A 139 5.15 -3.42 -19.97
N GLN A 140 5.25 -4.00 -18.77
CA GLN A 140 4.12 -4.12 -17.85
C GLN A 140 3.60 -2.74 -17.44
N ARG A 141 4.50 -1.77 -17.20
CA ARG A 141 4.13 -0.38 -16.93
C ARG A 141 3.40 0.23 -18.13
N SER A 142 3.85 0.01 -19.36
CA SER A 142 3.21 0.56 -20.56
C SER A 142 1.76 0.07 -20.70
N SER A 143 1.52 -1.24 -20.57
CA SER A 143 0.16 -1.80 -20.59
C SER A 143 -0.73 -1.24 -19.47
N MET A 144 -0.18 -1.03 -18.27
CA MET A 144 -0.90 -0.39 -17.16
C MET A 144 -1.27 1.06 -17.49
N LEU A 145 -0.36 1.83 -18.09
CA LEU A 145 -0.54 3.24 -18.44
C LEU A 145 -1.54 3.44 -19.58
N GLU A 146 -1.70 2.48 -20.49
CA GLU A 146 -2.73 2.52 -21.53
C GLU A 146 -4.14 2.51 -20.93
N VAL A 147 -4.35 1.78 -19.84
CA VAL A 147 -5.65 1.71 -19.13
C VAL A 147 -5.82 2.85 -18.13
N CYS A 148 -4.77 3.19 -17.38
CA CYS A 148 -4.85 4.18 -16.30
C CYS A 148 -4.65 5.63 -16.76
N GLY A 149 -4.04 5.84 -17.92
CA GLY A 149 -3.60 7.14 -18.43
C GLY A 149 -2.09 7.32 -18.28
N ARG A 150 -1.45 7.93 -19.29
CA ARG A 150 0.01 8.13 -19.36
C ARG A 150 0.56 9.07 -18.29
N ASP A 151 -0.31 9.89 -17.71
CA ASP A 151 -0.03 10.81 -16.61
C ASP A 151 -0.18 10.14 -15.23
N THR A 152 -0.22 8.80 -15.17
CA THR A 152 -0.23 8.07 -13.89
C THR A 152 1.11 8.19 -13.18
N THR A 153 1.07 8.66 -11.94
CA THR A 153 2.21 8.90 -11.05
C THR A 153 1.94 8.27 -9.69
N PRO A 154 2.93 8.18 -8.78
CA PRO A 154 2.67 7.74 -7.41
C PRO A 154 1.55 8.54 -6.73
N ASP A 155 1.44 9.83 -7.05
CA ASP A 155 0.52 10.76 -6.39
C ASP A 155 -0.94 10.63 -6.84
N ASN A 156 -1.20 9.97 -7.98
CA ASN A 156 -2.56 9.84 -8.52
C ASN A 156 -2.99 8.39 -8.86
N ILE A 157 -2.09 7.40 -8.76
CA ILE A 157 -2.39 6.02 -9.14
C ILE A 157 -3.58 5.43 -8.38
N ILE A 158 -3.67 5.68 -7.06
CA ILE A 158 -4.78 5.15 -6.25
C ILE A 158 -6.09 5.87 -6.57
N GLU A 159 -6.03 7.19 -6.81
CA GLU A 159 -7.20 7.93 -7.28
C GLU A 159 -7.74 7.30 -8.55
N ARG A 160 -6.88 7.02 -9.54
CA ARG A 160 -7.26 6.34 -10.78
C ARG A 160 -7.85 4.97 -10.52
N MET A 161 -7.21 4.15 -9.68
CA MET A 161 -7.73 2.83 -9.30
C MET A 161 -9.13 2.91 -8.67
N CYS A 162 -9.40 3.94 -7.86
CA CYS A 162 -10.71 4.15 -7.25
C CYS A 162 -11.81 4.58 -8.25
N THR A 163 -11.46 5.06 -9.45
CA THR A 163 -12.45 5.48 -10.46
C THR A 163 -13.02 4.36 -11.32
N GLY A 164 -12.38 3.18 -11.37
CA GLY A 164 -12.83 2.09 -12.23
C GLY A 164 -12.19 0.74 -11.94
N VAL A 165 -12.98 -0.32 -12.12
CA VAL A 165 -12.56 -1.72 -11.92
C VAL A 165 -11.47 -2.13 -12.91
N ASP A 166 -11.56 -1.64 -14.15
CA ASP A 166 -10.56 -1.78 -15.21
C ASP A 166 -9.19 -1.26 -14.75
N LYS A 167 -9.14 -0.05 -14.20
CA LYS A 167 -7.91 0.60 -13.72
C LYS A 167 -7.36 -0.12 -12.49
N TRP A 168 -8.24 -0.50 -11.56
CA TRP A 168 -7.85 -1.31 -10.40
C TRP A 168 -7.17 -2.62 -10.84
N ASN A 169 -7.80 -3.34 -11.77
CA ASN A 169 -7.30 -4.63 -12.25
C ASN A 169 -5.98 -4.46 -13.01
N ALA A 170 -5.84 -3.42 -13.84
CA ALA A 170 -4.60 -3.12 -14.55
C ALA A 170 -3.42 -2.91 -13.58
N VAL A 171 -3.60 -2.07 -12.55
CA VAL A 171 -2.55 -1.83 -11.55
C VAL A 171 -2.30 -3.09 -10.71
N SER A 172 -3.35 -3.74 -10.21
CA SER A 172 -3.22 -4.94 -9.36
C SER A 172 -2.49 -6.07 -10.08
N THR A 173 -2.81 -6.31 -11.36
CA THR A 173 -2.16 -7.34 -12.18
C THR A 173 -0.70 -6.99 -12.47
N THR A 174 -0.42 -5.73 -12.80
CA THR A 174 0.94 -5.24 -13.06
C THR A 174 1.81 -5.39 -11.82
N VAL A 175 1.34 -4.91 -10.67
CA VAL A 175 2.03 -5.03 -9.39
C VAL A 175 2.26 -6.50 -9.03
N SER A 176 1.24 -7.36 -9.18
CA SER A 176 1.35 -8.79 -8.88
C SER A 176 2.42 -9.46 -9.75
N THR A 177 2.44 -9.17 -11.05
CA THR A 177 3.43 -9.70 -12.00
C THR A 177 4.86 -9.29 -11.61
N ILE A 178 5.06 -8.00 -11.33
CA ILE A 178 6.36 -7.44 -10.94
C ILE A 178 6.85 -8.03 -9.61
N VAL A 179 6.01 -8.02 -8.58
CA VAL A 179 6.38 -8.53 -7.25
C VAL A 179 6.61 -10.04 -7.31
N LEU A 180 5.83 -10.80 -8.07
CA LEU A 180 6.10 -12.24 -8.29
C LEU A 180 7.45 -12.48 -8.96
N HIS A 181 7.81 -11.70 -9.98
CA HIS A 181 9.12 -11.78 -10.62
C HIS A 181 10.25 -11.51 -9.60
N LEU A 182 10.12 -10.46 -8.79
CA LEU A 182 11.09 -10.13 -7.75
C LEU A 182 11.20 -11.22 -6.67
N GLN A 183 10.08 -11.81 -6.24
CA GLN A 183 10.07 -12.92 -5.29
C GLN A 183 10.77 -14.15 -5.83
N ARG A 184 10.53 -14.51 -7.10
CA ARG A 184 11.18 -15.64 -7.76
C ARG A 184 12.68 -15.42 -7.85
N LYS A 185 13.12 -14.22 -8.26
CA LYS A 185 14.53 -13.86 -8.31
C LYS A 185 15.17 -13.96 -6.92
N TRP A 186 14.55 -13.38 -5.90
CA TRP A 186 15.08 -13.42 -4.54
C TRP A 186 15.22 -14.86 -4.03
N ARG A 187 14.22 -15.74 -4.25
CA ARG A 187 14.31 -17.15 -3.86
C ARG A 187 15.45 -17.88 -4.57
N ALA A 188 15.63 -17.65 -5.87
CA ALA A 188 16.74 -18.23 -6.62
C ALA A 188 18.10 -17.74 -6.08
N ASP A 189 18.22 -16.44 -5.80
CA ASP A 189 19.44 -15.86 -5.24
C ASP A 189 19.77 -16.46 -3.85
N GLN A 190 18.77 -16.76 -3.00
CA GLN A 190 18.98 -17.42 -1.70
C GLN A 190 19.46 -18.87 -1.84
N GLN A 191 18.88 -19.65 -2.77
CA GLN A 191 19.30 -21.03 -3.01
C GLN A 191 20.76 -21.12 -3.47
N LEU A 192 21.24 -20.16 -4.27
CA LEU A 192 22.64 -20.10 -4.68
C LEU A 192 23.60 -19.82 -3.53
N VAL A 193 23.17 -19.05 -2.52
CA VAL A 193 23.97 -18.77 -1.32
C VAL A 193 24.06 -20.01 -0.42
N GLU A 194 22.98 -20.77 -0.27
CA GLU A 194 22.97 -22.02 0.52
C GLU A 194 23.82 -23.14 -0.09
N LEU A 195 24.04 -23.10 -1.41
CA LEU A 195 24.84 -24.08 -2.15
C LEU A 195 26.30 -23.65 -2.37
N ALA A 196 26.70 -22.46 -1.89
CA ALA A 196 28.08 -22.00 -1.96
C ALA A 196 28.92 -22.73 -0.89
N PRO A 197 30.10 -23.30 -1.26
CA PRO A 197 30.95 -24.10 -0.37
C PRO A 197 31.57 -23.30 0.77
#